data_AF-A0A241VM46-F1
#
_entry.id   AF-A0A241VM46-F1
#
_cell.length_a   1.000
_cell.length_b   1.000
_cell.length_c   1.000
_cell.angle_alpha   90.00
_cell.angle_beta   90.00
_cell.angle_gamma   90.00
#
_symmetry.space_group_name_H-M   'P 1'
#
loop_
_entity.id
_entity.type
_entity.pdbx_description
1 polymer ?
#
loop_
_entity_poly.entity_id
_entity_poly.type
_entity_poly.pdbx_seq_one_letter_code
_entity_poly.pdbx_strand_id
1 'polypeptide(L)'
;MTKTQIKAISLNASRQLNALAKDIYNRDLVTAINHGQLKDISATLEDLYGVLDTQYQRSMKAGIDEPMEYVELVKKRIDALAEYIRPARLKVVHISPKQIVQMLDAEQQAMHHLSALLDSIQVGGKA
;
A
#
# COMPACT_ATOMS: atom_id res chain seq x y z
N MET A 1 -19.86 -6.84 -1.94
CA MET A 1 -19.05 -5.62 -2.06
C MET A 1 -18.82 -5.31 -3.53
N THR A 2 -18.81 -4.03 -3.92
CA THR A 2 -18.74 -3.58 -5.32
C THR A 2 -17.32 -3.19 -5.73
N LYS A 3 -17.00 -3.22 -7.04
CA LYS A 3 -15.74 -2.72 -7.63
C LYS A 3 -15.35 -1.33 -7.12
N THR A 4 -16.34 -0.49 -6.81
CA THR A 4 -16.17 0.84 -6.21
C THR A 4 -15.48 0.80 -4.84
N GLN A 5 -15.81 -0.16 -3.98
CA GLN A 5 -15.21 -0.26 -2.64
C GLN A 5 -13.73 -0.65 -2.73
N ILE A 6 -13.38 -1.61 -3.59
CA ILE A 6 -11.99 -2.02 -3.86
C ILE A 6 -11.15 -0.83 -4.31
N LYS A 7 -11.65 -0.06 -5.29
CA LYS A 7 -10.97 1.15 -5.77
C LYS A 7 -10.83 2.21 -4.69
N ALA A 8 -11.85 2.40 -3.85
CA ALA A 8 -11.81 3.39 -2.78
C ALA A 8 -10.73 3.06 -1.74
N ILE A 9 -10.59 1.79 -1.34
CA ILE A 9 -9.55 1.35 -0.38
C ILE A 9 -8.15 1.53 -1.01
N SER A 10 -7.95 1.06 -2.24
CA SER A 10 -6.67 1.24 -2.96
C SER A 10 -6.29 2.71 -3.11
N LEU A 11 -7.23 3.57 -3.47
CA LEU A 11 -7.01 5.00 -3.59
C LEU A 11 -6.67 5.64 -2.24
N ASN A 12 -7.30 5.20 -1.16
CA ASN A 12 -6.99 5.67 0.19
C ASN A 12 -5.54 5.33 0.58
N ALA A 13 -5.12 4.08 0.41
CA ALA A 13 -3.74 3.65 0.68
C ALA A 13 -2.71 4.46 -0.13
N SER A 14 -2.98 4.67 -1.43
CA SER A 14 -2.14 5.51 -2.31
C SER A 14 -2.04 6.96 -1.82
N ARG A 15 -3.15 7.56 -1.38
CA ARG A 15 -3.16 8.93 -0.83
C ARG A 15 -2.40 9.02 0.48
N GLN A 16 -2.54 8.04 1.37
CA GLN A 16 -1.80 7.98 2.63
C GLN A 16 -0.29 7.87 2.39
N LEU A 17 0.16 7.04 1.44
CA LEU A 17 1.56 6.95 1.04
C LEU A 17 2.12 8.28 0.53
N ASN A 18 1.36 8.98 -0.30
CA ASN A 18 1.76 10.29 -0.81
C ASN A 18 1.82 11.36 0.28
N ALA A 19 0.84 11.38 1.18
CA ALA A 19 0.86 12.27 2.33
C ALA A 19 2.09 12.01 3.23
N LEU A 20 2.41 10.74 3.47
CA LEU A 20 3.58 10.33 4.24
C LEU A 20 4.90 10.78 3.58
N ALA A 21 5.07 10.53 2.27
CA ALA A 21 6.27 10.94 1.54
C ALA A 21 6.47 12.46 1.59
N LYS A 22 5.39 13.23 1.40
CA LYS A 22 5.42 14.70 1.51
C LYS A 22 5.74 15.17 2.92
N ASP A 23 5.20 14.54 3.96
CA ASP A 23 5.49 14.90 5.34
C ASP A 23 6.98 14.73 5.66
N ILE A 24 7.56 13.58 5.29
CA ILE A 24 8.99 13.29 5.49
C ILE A 24 9.86 14.26 4.69
N TYR A 25 9.53 14.50 3.42
CA TYR A 25 10.26 15.42 2.56
C TYR A 25 10.25 16.85 3.11
N ASN A 26 9.06 17.37 3.47
CA ASN A 26 8.91 18.75 3.94
C ASN A 26 9.57 18.99 5.30
N ARG A 27 9.59 17.97 6.17
CA ARG A 27 10.25 18.06 7.49
C ARG A 27 11.74 17.78 7.43
N ASP A 28 12.21 17.18 6.34
CA ASP A 28 13.54 16.58 6.21
C ASP A 28 13.89 15.71 7.44
N LEU A 29 12.91 14.93 7.90
CA LEU A 29 13.03 14.14 9.12
C LEU A 29 12.09 12.92 9.10
N VAL A 30 12.60 11.80 9.61
CA VAL A 30 11.82 10.58 9.83
C VAL A 30 11.52 10.44 11.32
N THR A 31 10.25 10.25 11.67
CA THR A 31 9.78 10.27 13.06
C THR A 31 9.00 9.00 13.41
N ALA A 32 8.75 8.80 14.71
CA ALA A 32 7.88 7.72 15.19
C ALA A 32 6.43 7.84 14.67
N ILE A 33 5.98 9.05 14.31
CA ILE A 33 4.67 9.27 13.68
C ILE A 33 4.66 8.62 12.29
N ASN A 34 5.73 8.77 11.52
CA ASN A 34 5.85 8.17 10.19
C ASN A 34 5.82 6.64 10.24
N HIS A 35 6.43 6.05 11.27
CA HIS A 35 6.28 4.61 11.55
C HIS A 35 4.82 4.22 11.84
N GLY A 36 4.09 5.02 12.63
CA GLY A 36 2.65 4.80 12.86
C GLY A 36 1.86 4.83 11.55
N GLN A 37 2.09 5.84 10.73
CA GLN A 37 1.43 6.01 9.42
C GLN A 37 1.70 4.82 8.47
N LEU A 38 2.91 4.27 8.45
CA LEU A 38 3.21 3.07 7.66
C LEU A 38 2.41 1.85 8.13
N LYS A 39 2.22 1.69 9.44
CA LYS A 39 1.38 0.59 9.98
C LYS A 39 -0.09 0.76 9.62
N ASP A 40 -0.60 2.00 9.62
CA ASP A 40 -1.97 2.28 9.20
C ASP A 40 -2.19 2.01 7.71
N ILE A 41 -1.19 2.33 6.87
CA ILE A 41 -1.18 2.00 5.45
C ILE A 41 -1.16 0.47 5.26
N SER A 42 -0.31 -0.23 5.99
CA SER A 42 -0.24 -1.70 5.95
C SER A 42 -1.58 -2.35 6.30
N ALA A 43 -2.25 -1.86 7.36
CA ALA A 43 -3.59 -2.31 7.72
C ALA A 43 -4.63 -2.04 6.60
N THR A 44 -4.56 -0.88 5.93
CA THR A 44 -5.43 -0.56 4.79
C THR A 44 -5.19 -1.51 3.61
N LEU A 45 -3.95 -1.94 3.38
CA LEU A 45 -3.61 -2.93 2.35
C LEU A 45 -4.06 -4.34 2.72
N GLU A 46 -4.00 -4.71 4.00
CA GLU A 46 -4.57 -5.96 4.51
C GLU A 46 -6.09 -6.00 4.30
N ASP A 47 -6.79 -4.90 4.58
CA ASP A 47 -8.23 -4.78 4.30
C ASP A 47 -8.52 -4.93 2.80
N LEU A 48 -7.72 -4.30 1.94
CA LEU A 48 -7.84 -4.46 0.48
C LEU A 48 -7.66 -5.91 0.06
N TYR A 49 -6.65 -6.60 0.59
CA TYR A 49 -6.41 -8.01 0.32
C TYR A 49 -7.61 -8.87 0.75
N GLY A 50 -8.14 -8.68 1.96
CA GLY A 50 -9.30 -9.43 2.44
C GLY A 50 -10.56 -9.23 1.57
N VAL A 51 -10.76 -8.01 1.04
CA VAL A 51 -11.84 -7.74 0.09
C VAL A 51 -11.60 -8.46 -1.24
N LEU A 52 -10.36 -8.45 -1.77
CA LEU A 52 -10.01 -9.15 -3.00
C LEU A 52 -10.16 -10.67 -2.85
N ASP A 53 -9.70 -11.25 -1.74
CA ASP A 53 -9.85 -12.69 -1.44
C ASP A 53 -11.34 -13.10 -1.38
N THR A 54 -12.17 -12.29 -0.73
CA THR A 54 -13.62 -12.54 -0.70
C THR A 54 -14.22 -12.55 -2.11
N GLN A 55 -13.75 -11.69 -3.02
CA GLN A 55 -14.22 -11.68 -4.40
C GLN A 55 -13.64 -12.85 -5.20
N TYR A 56 -12.36 -13.15 -5.01
CA TYR A 56 -11.66 -14.27 -5.61
C TYR A 56 -12.41 -15.58 -5.41
N GLN A 57 -12.82 -15.85 -4.18
CA GLN A 57 -13.61 -17.04 -3.81
C GLN A 57 -15.00 -17.06 -4.45
N ARG A 58 -15.60 -15.89 -4.71
CA ARG A 58 -16.96 -15.77 -5.28
C ARG A 58 -17.00 -15.82 -6.80
N SER A 59 -15.98 -15.30 -7.49
CA SER A 59 -16.02 -15.01 -8.93
C SER A 59 -15.14 -15.93 -9.79
N MET A 60 -14.78 -17.12 -9.30
CA MET A 60 -13.98 -18.12 -10.04
C MET A 60 -12.70 -17.54 -10.68
N LYS A 61 -11.96 -16.69 -9.94
CA LYS A 61 -10.60 -16.23 -10.28
C LYS A 61 -10.44 -15.28 -11.48
N ALA A 62 -11.50 -14.75 -12.09
CA ALA A 62 -11.39 -13.91 -13.29
C ALA A 62 -10.58 -12.60 -13.07
N GLY A 63 -9.26 -12.66 -13.25
CA GLY A 63 -8.35 -11.51 -13.23
C GLY A 63 -8.04 -10.94 -11.85
N ILE A 64 -8.22 -11.70 -10.77
CA ILE A 64 -8.01 -11.23 -9.39
C ILE A 64 -6.68 -11.70 -8.78
N ASP A 65 -6.08 -12.79 -9.28
CA ASP A 65 -4.79 -13.31 -8.77
C ASP A 65 -3.69 -12.24 -8.78
N GLU A 66 -3.46 -11.62 -9.94
CA GLU A 66 -2.39 -10.63 -10.13
C GLU A 66 -2.56 -9.38 -9.23
N PRO A 67 -3.76 -8.74 -9.14
CA PRO A 67 -3.98 -7.69 -8.14
C PRO A 67 -3.72 -8.12 -6.70
N MET A 68 -4.09 -9.35 -6.30
CA MET A 68 -3.85 -9.85 -4.94
C MET A 68 -2.37 -9.99 -4.63
N GLU A 69 -1.59 -10.60 -5.55
CA GLU A 69 -0.15 -10.70 -5.42
C GLU A 69 0.52 -9.32 -5.30
N TYR A 70 0.03 -8.35 -6.08
CA TYR A 70 0.56 -7.00 -6.04
C TYR A 70 0.25 -6.28 -4.72
N VAL A 71 -0.96 -6.45 -4.17
CA VAL A 71 -1.32 -5.91 -2.84
C VAL A 71 -0.41 -6.51 -1.77
N GLU A 72 -0.21 -7.83 -1.79
CA GLU A 72 0.64 -8.50 -0.82
C GLU A 72 2.10 -8.04 -0.92
N LEU A 73 2.61 -7.87 -2.14
CA LEU A 73 3.96 -7.36 -2.39
C LEU A 73 4.15 -5.94 -1.83
N VAL A 74 3.24 -5.02 -2.14
CA VAL A 74 3.31 -3.64 -1.62
C VAL A 74 3.22 -3.65 -0.10
N LYS A 75 2.29 -4.44 0.47
CA LYS A 75 2.16 -4.57 1.92
C LYS A 75 3.47 -5.03 2.57
N LYS A 76 4.09 -6.09 2.06
CA LYS A 76 5.38 -6.60 2.60
C LYS A 76 6.48 -5.55 2.54
N ARG A 77 6.54 -4.75 1.48
CA ARG A 77 7.52 -3.66 1.35
C ARG A 77 7.25 -2.51 2.33
N ILE A 78 5.98 -2.17 2.56
CA ILE A 78 5.57 -1.21 3.59
C ILE A 78 5.87 -1.72 5.00
N ASP A 79 5.61 -2.99 5.29
CA ASP A 79 5.94 -3.61 6.58
C ASP A 79 7.46 -3.60 6.82
N ALA A 80 8.25 -3.93 5.80
CA ALA A 80 9.71 -3.86 5.86
C ALA A 80 10.21 -2.43 6.07
N LEU A 81 9.58 -1.43 5.43
CA LEU A 81 9.90 -0.03 5.62
C LEU A 81 9.56 0.43 7.04
N ALA A 82 8.41 0.01 7.58
CA ALA A 82 8.01 0.31 8.96
C ALA A 82 9.01 -0.26 9.96
N GLU A 83 9.43 -1.52 9.79
CA GLU A 83 10.46 -2.13 10.61
C GLU A 83 11.82 -1.41 10.44
N TYR A 84 12.11 -0.94 9.23
CA TYR A 84 13.33 -0.19 8.96
C TYR A 84 13.38 1.12 9.76
N ILE A 85 12.26 1.83 9.85
CA ILE A 85 12.13 3.11 10.57
C ILE A 85 11.53 2.97 11.97
N ARG A 86 11.56 1.77 12.57
CA ARG A 86 10.95 1.53 13.89
C ARG A 86 11.52 2.49 14.96
N PRO A 87 10.73 2.95 15.94
CA PRO A 87 11.14 4.01 16.87
C PRO A 87 12.44 3.73 17.63
N ALA A 88 12.71 2.47 17.96
CA ALA A 88 13.96 2.08 18.62
C ALA A 88 15.19 2.32 17.73
N ARG A 89 15.10 2.11 16.41
CA ARG A 89 16.21 2.33 15.47
C ARG A 89 16.46 3.81 15.22
N LEU A 90 15.40 4.63 15.13
CA LEU A 90 15.53 6.08 14.96
C LEU A 90 16.36 6.75 16.06
N LYS A 91 16.44 6.16 17.25
CA LYS A 91 17.25 6.67 18.37
C LYS A 91 18.75 6.39 18.24
N VAL A 92 19.14 5.40 17.42
CA VAL A 92 20.50 4.84 17.41
C VAL A 92 21.14 4.81 16.02
N VAL A 93 20.35 4.96 14.96
CA VAL A 93 20.81 4.93 13.57
C VAL A 93 20.30 6.17 12.86
N HIS A 94 21.21 6.83 12.14
CA HIS A 94 20.81 7.87 11.21
C HIS A 94 20.03 7.27 10.04
N ILE A 95 18.81 7.74 9.83
CA ILE A 95 17.97 7.36 8.69
C ILE A 95 17.86 8.58 7.79
N SER A 96 18.28 8.43 6.54
CA SER A 96 18.17 9.50 5.55
C SER A 96 16.71 9.70 5.13
N PRO A 97 16.11 10.89 5.36
CA PRO A 97 14.74 11.18 4.91
C PRO A 97 14.60 11.01 3.39
N LYS A 98 15.60 11.46 2.64
CA LYS A 98 15.66 11.29 1.18
C LYS A 98 15.56 9.83 0.74
N GLN A 99 16.26 8.92 1.42
CA GLN A 99 16.19 7.49 1.10
C GLN A 99 14.80 6.93 1.37
N ILE A 100 14.15 7.33 2.47
CA ILE A 100 12.79 6.90 2.79
C ILE A 100 11.78 7.43 1.76
N VAL A 101 11.92 8.68 1.32
CA VAL A 101 11.07 9.24 0.26
C VAL A 101 11.23 8.44 -1.04
N GLN A 102 12.45 8.10 -1.44
CA GLN A 102 12.68 7.27 -2.64
C GLN A 102 12.04 5.88 -2.54
N MET A 103 12.08 5.25 -1.37
CA MET A 103 11.38 3.98 -1.14
C MET A 103 9.86 4.15 -1.23
N LEU A 104 9.31 5.22 -0.65
CA LEU A 104 7.87 5.53 -0.72
C LEU A 104 7.41 5.84 -2.15
N ASP A 105 8.23 6.52 -2.95
CA ASP A 105 7.92 6.80 -4.36
C ASP A 105 7.83 5.51 -5.18
N ALA A 106 8.69 4.52 -4.91
CA ALA A 106 8.59 3.20 -5.53
C ALA A 106 7.29 2.49 -5.16
N GLU A 107 6.85 2.59 -3.91
CA GLU A 107 5.56 2.03 -3.49
C GLU A 107 4.37 2.80 -4.07
N GLN A 108 4.48 4.11 -4.29
CA GLN A 108 3.45 4.86 -5.02
C GLN A 108 3.32 4.38 -6.47
N GLN A 109 4.43 4.17 -7.17
CA GLN A 109 4.42 3.61 -8.52
C GLN A 109 3.77 2.22 -8.53
N ALA A 110 4.06 1.39 -7.52
CA ALA A 110 3.43 0.10 -7.37
C ALA A 110 1.90 0.23 -7.14
N MET A 111 1.45 1.18 -6.31
CA MET A 111 0.02 1.46 -6.13
C MET A 111 -0.67 1.97 -7.40
N HIS A 112 0.02 2.74 -8.24
CA HIS A 112 -0.50 3.16 -9.54
C HIS A 112 -0.68 1.97 -10.49
N HIS A 113 0.29 1.05 -10.51
CA HIS A 113 0.15 -0.18 -11.28
C HIS A 113 -1.01 -1.04 -10.78
N LEU A 114 -1.12 -1.23 -9.45
CA LEU A 114 -2.25 -1.91 -8.84
C LEU A 114 -3.59 -1.28 -9.25
N SER A 115 -3.70 0.05 -9.27
CA SER A 115 -4.91 0.72 -9.72
C SER A 115 -5.31 0.32 -11.15
N ALA A 116 -4.34 0.20 -12.06
CA ALA A 116 -4.59 -0.23 -13.44
C ALA A 116 -5.06 -1.70 -13.51
N LEU A 117 -4.48 -2.58 -12.69
CA LEU A 117 -4.92 -3.97 -12.56
C LEU A 117 -6.35 -4.05 -11.99
N LEU A 118 -6.67 -3.28 -10.96
CA LEU A 118 -8.03 -3.22 -10.40
C LEU A 118 -9.07 -2.68 -11.39
N ASP A 119 -8.65 -1.82 -12.31
CA ASP A 119 -9.49 -1.32 -13.40
C ASP A 119 -9.82 -2.42 -14.42
N SER A 120 -8.89 -3.33 -14.69
CA SER A 120 -9.05 -4.43 -15.65
C SER A 120 -9.91 -5.59 -15.13
N ILE A 121 -10.11 -5.71 -13.80
CA ILE A 121 -10.98 -6.74 -13.21
C ILE A 121 -12.39 -6.65 -13.81
N GLN A 122 -12.81 -7.71 -14.50
CA GLN A 122 -14.18 -7.89 -14.98
C GLN A 122 -15.03 -8.50 -13.87
N VAL A 123 -15.59 -7.65 -13.00
CA VAL A 123 -16.61 -8.11 -12.04
C VAL A 123 -17.92 -8.33 -12.80
N GLY A 124 -18.25 -9.58 -13.12
CA GLY A 124 -19.51 -9.97 -13.77
C GLY A 124 -19.50 -10.04 -15.29
N GLY A 125 -18.34 -10.24 -15.93
CA GLY A 125 -18.28 -10.60 -17.35
C GLY A 125 -18.99 -11.94 -17.56
N LYS A 126 -19.96 -11.99 -18.49
CA LYS A 126 -20.66 -13.24 -18.84
C LYS A 126 -19.62 -14.29 -19.26
N ALA A 127 -19.65 -15.44 -18.61
CA ALA A 127 -19.03 -16.67 -19.13
C ALA A 127 -19.59 -17.02 -20.51
#